data_AF-A0A3D3I1F8-F1
#
_entry.id   AF-A0A3D3I1F8-F1
#
_cell.length_a   1.000
_cell.length_b   1.000
_cell.length_c   1.000
_cell.angle_alpha   90.00
_cell.angle_beta   90.00
_cell.angle_gamma   90.00
#
_symmetry.space_group_name_H-M   'P 1'
#
loop_
_entity.id
_entity.type
_entity.pdbx_description
1 polymer ?
#
loop_
_entity_poly.entity_id
_entity_poly.type
_entity_poly.pdbx_seq_one_letter_code
_entity_poly.pdbx_strand_id
1 'polypeptide(L)'
;AQSRALEEAFLTMRIPHVLVGGQRFYDRKEIKDAMAYLRLAWNPADDASFRRIVNVPARGIGATTVDRIAQYASSLGQSMRDV
;
A
#
# COMPACT_ATOMS: atom_id res chain seq x y z
N ALA A 1 -5.04 -2.97 -23.81
CA ALA A 1 -5.86 -4.00 -23.14
C ALA A 1 -7.01 -4.36 -24.08
N GLN A 2 -6.99 -5.55 -24.67
CA GLN A 2 -8.05 -6.03 -25.58
C GLN A 2 -9.27 -6.58 -24.81
N SER A 3 -9.09 -6.97 -23.54
CA SER A 3 -10.13 -7.58 -22.70
C SER A 3 -11.28 -6.65 -22.34
N ARG A 4 -11.05 -5.33 -22.25
CA ARG A 4 -12.05 -4.36 -21.78
C ARG A 4 -13.30 -4.30 -22.66
N ALA A 5 -13.15 -4.38 -23.98
CA ALA A 5 -14.28 -4.36 -24.91
C ALA A 5 -15.19 -5.61 -24.75
N LEU A 6 -14.60 -6.77 -24.44
CA LEU A 6 -15.35 -7.99 -24.13
C LEU A 6 -16.05 -7.90 -22.77
N GLU A 7 -15.39 -7.30 -21.78
CA GLU A 7 -15.95 -7.08 -20.44
C GLU A 7 -17.18 -6.17 -20.48
N GLU A 8 -17.10 -5.05 -21.21
CA GLU A 8 -18.22 -4.11 -21.41
C GLU A 8 -19.39 -4.78 -22.15
N ALA A 9 -19.12 -5.67 -23.12
CA ALA A 9 -20.16 -6.43 -23.80
C ALA A 9 -20.86 -7.43 -22.87
N PHE A 10 -20.11 -8.20 -22.07
CA PHE A 10 -20.69 -9.13 -21.09
C PHE A 10 -21.47 -8.42 -19.99
N LEU A 11 -20.98 -7.27 -19.50
CA LEU A 11 -21.71 -6.40 -18.56
C LEU A 11 -23.06 -5.95 -19.16
N THR A 12 -23.04 -5.44 -20.40
CA THR A 12 -24.24 -4.94 -21.09
C THR A 12 -25.28 -6.05 -21.27
N MET A 13 -24.83 -7.26 -21.62
CA MET A 13 -25.70 -8.43 -21.80
C MET A 13 -26.05 -9.14 -20.49
N ARG A 14 -25.57 -8.65 -19.34
CA ARG A 14 -25.73 -9.27 -18.01
C ARG A 14 -25.26 -10.74 -17.97
N ILE A 15 -24.21 -11.05 -18.70
CA ILE A 15 -23.58 -12.38 -18.72
C ILE A 15 -22.56 -12.44 -17.57
N PRO A 16 -22.73 -13.34 -16.58
CA PRO A 16 -21.75 -13.53 -15.53
C PRO A 16 -20.40 -13.95 -16.11
N HIS A 17 -19.33 -13.26 -15.72
CA HIS A 17 -17.97 -13.54 -16.19
C HIS A 17 -16.96 -13.23 -15.10
N VAL A 18 -15.73 -13.75 -15.25
CA VAL A 18 -14.63 -13.53 -14.31
C VAL A 18 -13.46 -12.94 -15.07
N LEU A 19 -12.97 -11.78 -14.61
CA LEU A 19 -11.78 -11.15 -15.17
C LEU A 19 -10.51 -11.82 -14.62
N VAL A 20 -9.78 -12.53 -15.48
CA VAL A 20 -8.46 -13.07 -15.15
C VAL A 20 -7.39 -12.07 -15.58
N GLY A 21 -6.50 -11.68 -14.66
CA GLY A 21 -5.40 -10.76 -14.95
C GLY A 21 -5.73 -9.26 -14.83
N GLY A 22 -6.88 -8.92 -14.21
CA GLY A 22 -7.18 -7.55 -13.79
C GLY A 22 -6.38 -7.10 -12.56
N GLN A 23 -6.80 -6.02 -11.90
CA GLN A 23 -6.20 -5.59 -10.64
C GLN A 23 -6.37 -6.68 -9.59
N ARG A 24 -5.25 -7.23 -9.10
CA ARG A 24 -5.26 -8.27 -8.07
C ARG A 24 -5.79 -7.69 -6.77
N PHE A 25 -6.44 -8.53 -5.96
CA PHE A 25 -6.96 -8.13 -4.65
C PHE A 25 -5.88 -7.47 -3.77
N TYR A 26 -4.70 -8.08 -3.68
CA TYR A 26 -3.57 -7.56 -2.92
C TYR A 26 -2.88 -6.34 -3.53
N ASP A 27 -3.24 -5.94 -4.75
CA ASP A 27 -2.72 -4.73 -5.37
C ASP A 27 -3.52 -3.48 -5.03
N ARG A 28 -4.71 -3.65 -4.44
CA ARG A 28 -5.57 -2.56 -4.00
C ARG A 28 -4.90 -1.77 -2.88
N LYS A 29 -5.08 -0.45 -2.91
CA LYS A 29 -4.38 0.48 -2.00
C LYS A 29 -4.73 0.18 -0.55
N GLU A 30 -6.01 0.07 -0.25
CA GLU A 30 -6.55 -0.23 1.07
C GLU A 30 -6.06 -1.57 1.63
N ILE A 31 -5.93 -2.59 0.77
CA ILE A 31 -5.41 -3.91 1.17
C ILE A 31 -3.93 -3.82 1.50
N LYS A 32 -3.14 -3.15 0.66
CA LYS A 32 -1.70 -2.94 0.93
C LYS A 32 -1.46 -2.10 2.18
N ASP A 33 -2.30 -1.10 2.45
CA ASP A 33 -2.20 -0.26 3.64
C ASP A 33 -2.52 -1.08 4.89
N ALA A 34 -3.59 -1.87 4.89
CA ALA A 34 -3.92 -2.79 5.98
C ALA A 34 -2.81 -3.83 6.24
N MET A 35 -2.25 -4.43 5.18
CA MET A 35 -1.13 -5.35 5.31
C MET A 35 0.12 -4.67 5.88
N ALA A 36 0.40 -3.42 5.52
CA ALA A 36 1.53 -2.68 6.08
C ALA A 36 1.34 -2.38 7.57
N TYR A 37 0.12 -2.09 8.03
CA TYR A 37 -0.18 -2.00 9.46
C TYR A 37 0.11 -3.31 10.20
N LEU A 38 -0.38 -4.43 9.69
CA LEU A 38 -0.18 -5.74 10.30
C LEU A 38 1.30 -6.14 10.33
N ARG A 39 2.02 -5.89 9.23
CA ARG A 39 3.47 -6.13 9.16
C ARG A 39 4.24 -5.30 10.16
N LEU A 40 3.92 -4.01 10.30
CA LEU A 40 4.59 -3.14 11.27
C LEU A 40 4.25 -3.48 12.72
N ALA A 41 3.06 -4.03 12.98
CA ALA A 41 2.67 -4.52 14.30
C ALA A 41 3.47 -5.77 14.70
N TRP A 42 3.76 -6.66 13.74
CA TRP A 42 4.54 -7.88 13.95
C TRP A 42 6.06 -7.62 13.92
N ASN A 43 6.52 -6.83 12.96
CA ASN A 43 7.91 -6.47 12.73
C ASN A 43 8.08 -4.94 12.78
N PRO A 44 8.42 -4.38 13.95
CA PRO A 44 8.70 -2.97 14.11
C PRO A 44 9.79 -2.43 13.17
N ALA A 45 10.71 -3.28 12.72
CA ALA A 45 11.83 -2.89 11.85
C ALA A 45 11.49 -2.81 10.35
N ASP A 46 10.22 -2.97 9.95
CA ASP A 46 9.79 -2.83 8.56
C ASP A 46 9.58 -1.35 8.17
N ASP A 47 10.67 -0.67 7.84
CA ASP A 47 10.68 0.73 7.39
C ASP A 47 9.85 0.96 6.12
N ALA A 48 9.74 -0.04 5.24
CA ALA A 48 8.95 0.08 4.02
C ALA A 48 7.45 0.14 4.33
N SER A 49 6.99 -0.71 5.26
CA SER A 49 5.62 -0.65 5.78
C SER A 49 5.38 0.64 6.56
N PHE A 50 6.35 1.09 7.39
CA PHE A 50 6.25 2.37 8.10
C PHE A 50 6.04 3.54 7.14
N ARG A 51 6.93 3.73 6.16
CA ARG A 51 6.83 4.83 5.17
C ARG A 51 5.50 4.83 4.42
N ARG A 52 4.93 3.65 4.15
CA ARG A 52 3.64 3.52 3.47
C ARG A 52 2.48 4.06 4.31
N ILE A 53 2.44 3.72 5.60
CA ILE A 53 1.26 3.94 6.46
C ILE A 53 1.43 5.11 7.43
N VAL A 54 2.62 5.70 7.55
CA VAL A 54 2.93 6.79 8.50
C VAL A 54 1.96 7.96 8.39
N ASN A 55 1.44 8.25 7.19
CA ASN A 55 0.47 9.33 6.95
C ASN A 55 -0.87 8.83 6.38
N VAL A 56 -1.24 7.57 6.61
CA VAL A 56 -2.53 6.98 6.18
C VAL A 56 -3.21 6.31 7.37
N PRO A 57 -4.28 6.86 7.99
CA PRO A 57 -4.98 8.10 7.65
C PRO A 57 -4.10 9.34 7.82
N ALA A 58 -4.51 10.47 7.23
CA ALA A 58 -3.71 11.70 7.24
C ALA A 58 -3.42 12.16 8.68
N ARG A 59 -2.13 12.30 9.00
CA ARG A 59 -1.60 12.76 10.29
C ARG A 59 -0.86 14.10 10.20
N GLY A 60 -0.84 14.72 9.01
CA GLY A 60 -0.07 15.94 8.76
C GLY A 60 1.43 15.69 8.59
N ILE A 61 1.85 14.44 8.34
CA ILE A 61 3.26 14.08 8.17
C ILE A 61 3.63 14.20 6.69
N GLY A 62 4.40 15.24 6.36
CA GLY A 62 4.87 15.49 5.00
C GLY A 62 6.10 14.65 4.61
N ALA A 63 6.38 14.59 3.31
CA ALA A 63 7.52 13.82 2.77
C ALA A 63 8.87 14.21 3.39
N THR A 64 9.10 15.52 3.55
CA THR A 64 10.34 16.04 4.17
C THR A 64 10.54 15.57 5.60
N THR A 65 9.45 15.45 6.38
CA THR A 65 9.50 14.90 7.74
C THR A 65 9.84 13.41 7.71
N VAL A 66 9.23 12.65 6.81
CA VAL A 66 9.52 11.21 6.65
C VAL A 66 11.00 10.98 6.27
N ASP A 67 11.54 11.80 5.37
CA ASP A 67 12.94 11.71 4.95
C ASP A 67 13.90 12.05 6.10
N ARG A 68 13.56 13.04 6.94
CA ARG A 68 14.33 13.36 8.15
C ARG A 68 14.33 12.22 9.15
N ILE A 69 13.17 11.59 9.39
CA ILE A 69 13.07 10.41 10.26
C ILE A 69 13.95 9.29 9.71
N ALA A 70 13.91 9.04 8.39
CA ALA A 70 14.74 8.01 7.76
C ALA A 70 16.24 8.27 7.92
N GLN A 71 16.69 9.51 7.73
CA GLN A 71 18.09 9.89 7.92
C GLN A 71 18.52 9.75 9.38
N TYR A 72 17.67 10.17 10.31
CA TYR A 72 17.96 10.11 11.74
C TYR A 72 18.01 8.65 12.24
N ALA A 73 17.03 7.82 11.86
CA ALA A 73 17.01 6.39 12.12
C ALA A 73 18.28 5.69 11.59
N SER A 74 18.69 6.01 10.35
CA SER A 74 19.93 5.49 9.76
C SER A 74 21.19 5.91 10.52
N SER A 75 21.23 7.13 11.07
CA SER A 75 22.39 7.62 11.83
C SER A 75 22.54 6.91 13.18
N LEU A 76 21.43 6.46 13.77
CA LEU A 76 21.38 5.73 15.03
C LEU A 76 21.47 4.21 14.86
N GLY A 77 21.35 3.70 13.62
CA GLY A 77 21.22 2.27 13.35
C GLY A 77 19.92 1.67 13.89
N GLN A 78 18.87 2.47 13.99
CA GLN A 78 17.56 2.07 14.53
C GLN A 78 16.49 2.05 13.43
N SER A 79 15.35 1.41 13.70
CA SER A 79 14.22 1.41 12.78
C SER A 79 13.51 2.77 12.78
N MET A 80 12.86 3.15 11.68
CA MET A 80 12.12 4.42 11.59
C MET A 80 10.96 4.53 12.58
N ARG A 81 10.48 3.40 13.12
CA ARG A 81 9.40 3.36 14.11
C ARG A 81 9.90 3.71 15.52
N ASP A 82 11.14 3.36 15.83
CA ASP A 82 11.69 3.46 17.19
C ASP A 82 12.32 4.83 17.48
N VAL A 83 12.31 5.73 16.49
CA VAL A 83 12.96 7.05 16.52
C VAL A 83 11.92 8.17 16.51
#